data_AF-A0A7S1JT21-F1
#
_entry.id   AF-A0A7S1JT21-F1
#
_cell.length_a   1.000
_cell.length_b   1.000
_cell.length_c   1.000
_cell.angle_alpha   90.00
_cell.angle_beta   90.00
_cell.angle_gamma   90.00
#
_symmetry.space_group_name_H-M   'P 1'
#
loop_
_entity.id
_entity.type
_entity.pdbx_description
1 polymer ?
#
loop_
_entity_poly.entity_id
_entity_poly.type
_entity_poly.pdbx_seq_one_letter_code
_entity_poly.pdbx_strand_id
1 'polypeptide(L)'
;APTFFKPAVIREYFRWPAPPDEAQKAVNLVACDGGIVANDPAMQALNYLFTRGKLLDRYFKDLDGDATRVEIGEDEPKLVADHMKDKIHKNRDFFTNLTLHDYAVLSIGVGATFREQRVEAAEVIHSAADWLGGDFWRCRGSKGNIIDSLMTSSSTLAHFNLDVAFSNEGVPQQYLRVQCSADQYEGSVGRAPPPVFAALERMDDPSRIEDLKKIGDATAELYRPLIAAFIKDYLLA
;
A
#
# COMPACT_ATOMS: atom_id res chain seq x y z
N ALA A 1 -1.01 -14.38 1.57
CA ALA A 1 -1.96 -14.27 0.45
C ALA A 1 -2.97 -15.44 0.46
N PRO A 2 -4.25 -15.21 0.05
CA PRO A 2 -5.18 -16.29 -0.29
C PRO A 2 -4.55 -17.27 -1.26
N THR A 3 -5.05 -18.51 -1.31
CA THR A 3 -4.49 -19.65 -2.08
C THR A 3 -3.09 -20.12 -1.66
N PHE A 4 -2.25 -19.26 -1.07
CA PHE A 4 -0.94 -19.62 -0.50
C PHE A 4 -1.00 -20.01 0.97
N PHE A 5 -1.74 -19.25 1.78
CA PHE A 5 -1.87 -19.46 3.22
C PHE A 5 -3.33 -19.44 3.67
N LYS A 6 -3.64 -20.16 4.74
CA LYS A 6 -4.93 -20.06 5.41
C LYS A 6 -5.08 -18.69 6.08
N PRO A 7 -6.29 -18.11 6.16
CA PRO A 7 -6.53 -16.89 6.92
C PRO A 7 -6.04 -17.01 8.37
N ALA A 8 -5.44 -15.95 8.88
CA ALA A 8 -5.02 -15.87 10.27
C ALA A 8 -6.24 -15.55 11.14
N VAL A 9 -6.39 -16.24 12.28
CA VAL A 9 -7.44 -15.94 13.26
C VAL A 9 -6.80 -15.39 14.51
N ILE A 10 -6.97 -14.10 14.76
CA ILE A 10 -6.53 -13.43 15.98
C ILE A 10 -7.73 -13.38 16.91
N ARG A 11 -7.67 -14.16 17.99
CA ARG A 11 -8.74 -14.21 19.00
C ARG A 11 -8.70 -12.96 19.87
N GLU A 12 -9.87 -12.48 20.29
CA GLU A 12 -9.99 -11.35 21.21
C GLU A 12 -9.24 -10.09 20.72
N TYR A 13 -9.37 -9.76 19.42
CA TYR A 13 -8.51 -8.77 18.77
C TYR A 13 -8.56 -7.38 19.44
N PHE A 14 -9.72 -6.96 19.93
CA PHE A 14 -9.87 -5.69 20.65
C PHE A 14 -9.37 -5.81 22.10
N ARG A 15 -8.07 -6.02 22.30
CA ARG A 15 -7.45 -5.85 23.64
C ARG A 15 -7.14 -4.39 23.94
N TRP A 16 -6.86 -3.57 22.94
CA TRP A 16 -6.65 -2.13 23.13
C TRP A 16 -6.72 -1.31 21.81
N PRO A 17 -7.45 -0.17 21.75
CA PRO A 17 -8.36 0.32 22.78
C PRO A 17 -9.49 -0.69 23.03
N ALA A 18 -10.05 -0.67 24.25
CA ALA A 18 -11.21 -1.50 24.56
C ALA A 18 -12.32 -1.19 23.55
N PRO A 19 -13.03 -2.21 23.03
CA PRO A 19 -14.08 -1.96 22.08
C PRO A 19 -15.20 -1.16 22.74
N PRO A 20 -15.94 -0.34 21.97
CA PRO A 20 -17.01 0.51 22.49
C PRO A 20 -18.16 -0.27 23.13
N ASP A 21 -18.32 -1.57 22.81
CA ASP A 21 -19.35 -2.45 23.36
C ASP A 21 -18.74 -3.78 23.86
N GLU A 22 -19.27 -4.33 24.96
CA GLU A 22 -18.91 -5.64 25.52
C GLU A 22 -19.13 -6.78 24.52
N ALA A 23 -20.13 -6.67 23.64
CA ALA A 23 -20.39 -7.65 22.58
C ALA A 23 -19.24 -7.77 21.57
N GLN A 24 -18.43 -6.73 21.40
CA GLN A 24 -17.31 -6.70 20.47
C GLN A 24 -15.99 -7.21 21.08
N LYS A 25 -15.89 -7.36 22.40
CA LYS A 25 -14.71 -7.91 23.11
C LYS A 25 -14.39 -9.36 22.69
N ALA A 26 -15.41 -10.11 22.26
CA ALA A 26 -15.29 -11.50 21.89
C ALA A 26 -15.12 -11.74 20.37
N VAL A 27 -15.01 -10.69 19.56
CA VAL A 27 -14.92 -10.86 18.10
C VAL A 27 -13.50 -11.27 17.72
N ASN A 28 -13.38 -12.45 17.12
CA ASN A 28 -12.14 -12.88 16.48
C ASN A 28 -11.91 -12.05 15.22
N LEU A 29 -10.72 -11.50 15.04
CA LEU A 29 -10.31 -10.96 13.75
C LEU A 29 -9.87 -12.12 12.85
N VAL A 30 -10.58 -12.31 11.74
CA VAL A 30 -10.14 -13.21 10.67
C VAL A 30 -9.46 -12.35 9.62
N ALA A 31 -8.13 -12.40 9.57
CA ALA A 31 -7.32 -11.60 8.68
C ALA A 31 -6.78 -12.43 7.51
N CYS A 32 -6.84 -11.84 6.33
CA CYS A 32 -6.11 -12.30 5.16
C CYS A 32 -5.04 -11.26 4.80
N ASP A 33 -4.27 -11.58 3.76
CA ASP A 33 -3.22 -10.69 3.24
C ASP A 33 -3.78 -9.33 2.81
N GLY A 34 -3.06 -8.26 3.17
CA GLY A 34 -3.43 -6.89 2.79
C GLY A 34 -3.43 -6.66 1.27
N GLY A 35 -2.66 -7.44 0.51
CA GLY A 35 -2.62 -7.37 -0.95
C GLY A 35 -3.95 -7.58 -1.65
N ILE A 36 -4.94 -8.21 -0.98
CA ILE A 36 -6.30 -8.36 -1.50
C ILE A 36 -7.05 -7.02 -1.55
N VAL A 37 -6.73 -6.12 -0.61
CA VAL A 37 -7.41 -4.84 -0.43
C VAL A 37 -6.63 -3.73 -1.14
N ALA A 38 -5.32 -3.68 -0.91
CA ALA A 38 -4.39 -2.76 -1.57
C ALA A 38 -2.98 -3.33 -1.48
N ASN A 39 -2.43 -3.77 -2.61
CA ASN A 39 -1.05 -4.27 -2.68
C ASN A 39 -0.03 -3.17 -2.47
N ASP A 40 -0.28 -2.00 -3.04
CA ASP A 40 0.53 -0.81 -2.80
C ASP A 40 -0.16 0.08 -1.76
N PRO A 41 0.32 0.09 -0.50
CA PRO A 41 -0.32 0.82 0.57
C PRO A 41 0.06 2.31 0.60
N ALA A 42 0.87 2.83 -0.34
CA ALA A 42 1.40 4.19 -0.25
C ALA A 42 0.28 5.25 -0.19
N MET A 43 -0.74 5.12 -1.03
CA MET A 43 -1.90 6.01 -1.01
C MET A 43 -2.72 5.85 0.28
N GLN A 44 -2.85 4.62 0.79
CA GLN A 44 -3.56 4.36 2.05
C GLN A 44 -2.80 4.96 3.25
N ALA A 45 -1.48 4.90 3.25
CA ALA A 45 -0.63 5.50 4.27
C ALA A 45 -0.76 7.03 4.27
N LEU A 46 -0.75 7.67 3.09
CA LEU A 46 -0.96 9.10 2.95
C LEU A 46 -2.37 9.50 3.43
N ASN A 47 -3.41 8.78 3.00
CA ASN A 47 -4.79 9.01 3.42
C ASN A 47 -4.97 8.86 4.94
N TYR A 48 -4.26 7.91 5.55
CA TYR A 48 -4.26 7.72 6.99
C TYR A 48 -3.67 8.94 7.71
N LEU A 49 -2.54 9.45 7.25
CA LEU A 49 -1.91 10.65 7.81
C LEU A 49 -2.80 11.89 7.65
N PHE A 50 -3.40 12.07 6.47
CA PHE A 50 -4.31 13.18 6.22
C PHE A 50 -5.56 13.11 7.11
N THR A 51 -6.19 11.93 7.20
CA THR A 51 -7.37 11.71 8.07
C THR A 51 -7.03 11.94 9.53
N ARG A 52 -5.88 11.44 10.00
CA ARG A 52 -5.37 11.68 11.35
C ARG A 52 -5.16 13.17 11.61
N GLY A 53 -4.59 13.90 10.65
CA GLY A 53 -4.39 15.34 10.75
C GLY A 53 -5.71 16.09 10.89
N LYS A 54 -6.71 15.77 10.06
CA LYS A 54 -8.06 16.35 10.16
C LYS A 54 -8.75 16.09 11.49
N LEU A 55 -8.57 14.90 12.07
CA LEU A 55 -9.09 14.58 13.40
C LEU A 55 -8.42 15.41 14.50
N LEU A 56 -7.10 15.61 14.42
CA LEU A 56 -6.36 16.46 15.35
C LEU A 56 -6.74 17.94 15.18
N ASP A 57 -6.95 18.39 13.95
CA ASP A 57 -7.45 19.73 13.62
C ASP A 57 -8.79 20.03 14.31
N ARG A 58 -9.72 19.07 14.22
CA ARG A 58 -11.02 19.15 14.90
C ARG A 58 -10.85 19.22 16.41
N TYR A 59 -10.00 18.34 16.95
CA TYR A 59 -9.69 18.32 18.38
C TYR A 59 -9.13 19.64 18.91
N PHE A 60 -8.27 20.32 18.14
CA PHE A 60 -7.73 21.63 18.54
C PHE A 60 -8.77 22.74 18.53
N LYS A 61 -9.69 22.74 17.55
CA LYS A 61 -10.79 23.71 17.53
C LYS A 61 -11.67 23.60 18.77
N ASP A 62 -11.90 22.37 19.24
CA ASP A 62 -12.66 22.12 20.47
C ASP A 62 -11.91 22.59 21.73
N LEU A 63 -10.58 22.42 21.78
CA LEU A 63 -9.74 22.88 22.89
C LEU A 63 -9.63 24.41 22.96
N ASP A 64 -9.50 25.07 21.81
CA ASP A 64 -9.32 26.52 21.73
C ASP A 64 -10.65 27.29 21.95
N GLY A 65 -11.77 26.58 22.13
CA GLY A 65 -13.08 27.15 22.40
C GLY A 65 -13.70 27.84 21.18
N ASP A 66 -13.33 27.41 19.96
CA ASP A 66 -13.84 28.00 18.73
C ASP A 66 -15.35 27.70 18.58
N ALA A 67 -16.15 28.74 18.32
CA ALA A 67 -17.61 28.73 18.48
C ALA A 67 -18.35 27.94 17.38
N THR A 68 -17.63 27.37 16.40
CA THR A 68 -18.17 26.38 15.46
C THR A 68 -18.23 25.01 16.13
N ARG A 69 -19.04 24.89 17.18
CA ARG A 69 -19.44 23.62 17.76
C ARG A 69 -20.11 22.75 16.69
N VAL A 70 -19.35 21.83 16.11
CA VAL A 70 -19.95 20.64 15.52
C VAL A 70 -20.31 19.77 16.71
N GLU A 71 -21.61 19.59 17.00
CA GLU A 71 -22.10 18.79 18.11
C GLU A 71 -21.34 17.45 18.19
N ILE A 72 -20.54 17.30 19.23
CA ILE A 72 -19.77 16.09 19.49
C ILE A 72 -20.76 15.11 20.10
N GLY A 73 -21.08 14.03 19.39
CA GLY A 73 -21.78 12.90 19.98
C GLY A 73 -20.96 12.36 21.15
N GLU A 74 -21.63 12.05 22.27
CA GLU A 74 -21.01 11.70 23.56
C GLU A 74 -20.07 10.46 23.53
N ASP A 75 -19.96 9.78 22.38
CA ASP A 75 -19.25 8.51 22.19
C ASP A 75 -17.92 8.60 21.41
N GLU A 76 -17.41 9.79 21.04
CA GLU A 76 -16.11 9.86 20.36
C GLU A 76 -14.96 9.50 21.32
N PRO A 77 -14.13 8.48 21.00
CA PRO A 77 -13.04 8.04 21.86
C PRO A 77 -12.02 9.18 22.05
N LYS A 78 -11.56 9.39 23.29
CA LYS A 78 -10.49 10.36 23.59
C LYS A 78 -9.26 10.07 22.72
N LEU A 79 -9.12 10.81 21.62
CA LEU A 79 -8.11 10.61 20.58
C LEU A 79 -6.67 10.80 21.08
N VAL A 80 -6.51 11.56 22.17
CA VAL A 80 -5.21 11.97 22.72
C VAL A 80 -5.21 11.78 24.23
N ALA A 81 -4.24 11.04 24.75
CA ALA A 81 -4.04 10.92 26.19
C ALA A 81 -3.68 12.28 26.80
N ASP A 82 -4.20 12.60 28.00
CA ASP A 82 -4.09 13.93 28.61
C ASP A 82 -2.64 14.46 28.69
N HIS A 83 -1.66 13.57 28.93
CA HIS A 83 -0.23 13.91 29.01
C HIS A 83 0.42 14.25 27.66
N MET A 84 -0.24 13.96 26.54
CA MET A 84 0.25 14.27 25.19
C MET A 84 -0.35 15.57 24.63
N LYS A 85 -1.38 16.12 25.28
CA LYS A 85 -2.12 17.30 24.81
C LYS A 85 -1.20 18.50 24.61
N ASP A 86 -0.40 18.85 25.61
CA ASP A 86 0.51 19.99 25.53
C ASP A 86 1.59 19.80 24.46
N LYS A 87 2.07 18.57 24.26
CA LYS A 87 3.07 18.28 23.21
C LYS A 87 2.46 18.38 21.82
N ILE A 88 1.25 17.86 21.63
CA ILE A 88 0.55 17.90 20.35
C ILE A 88 0.13 19.34 20.03
N HIS A 89 -0.39 20.10 21.01
CA HIS A 89 -0.74 21.52 20.83
C HIS A 89 0.47 22.39 20.48
N LYS A 90 1.61 22.20 21.16
CA LYS A 90 2.87 22.88 20.81
C LYS A 90 3.39 22.58 19.41
N ASN A 91 2.97 21.48 18.81
CA ASN A 91 3.35 21.07 17.45
C ASN A 91 2.12 21.02 16.53
N ARG A 92 1.08 21.82 16.80
CA ARG A 92 -0.19 21.81 16.05
C ARG A 92 0.03 21.87 14.55
N ASP A 93 0.90 22.76 14.09
CA ASP A 93 1.17 22.99 12.66
C ASP A 93 1.70 21.73 11.95
N PHE A 94 2.36 20.82 12.67
CA PHE A 94 2.80 19.52 12.12
C PHE A 94 1.64 18.53 11.91
N PHE A 95 0.51 18.75 12.59
CA PHE A 95 -0.64 17.84 12.59
C PHE A 95 -1.86 18.41 11.88
N THR A 96 -1.87 19.69 11.52
CA THR A 96 -3.05 20.42 11.03
C THR A 96 -2.80 21.11 9.71
N ASN A 97 -3.86 21.36 8.93
CA ASN A 97 -3.79 22.02 7.62
C ASN A 97 -2.84 21.33 6.62
N LEU A 98 -2.64 20.02 6.79
CA LEU A 98 -1.71 19.25 5.98
C LEU A 98 -2.13 19.26 4.52
N THR A 99 -1.20 19.68 3.66
CA THR A 99 -1.27 19.64 2.20
C THR A 99 -0.22 18.68 1.67
N LEU A 100 -0.24 18.37 0.37
CA LEU A 100 0.83 17.53 -0.20
C LEU A 100 2.22 18.18 -0.12
N HIS A 101 2.29 19.50 0.01
CA HIS A 101 3.56 20.21 0.25
C HIS A 101 4.24 19.82 1.57
N ASP A 102 3.45 19.34 2.55
CA ASP A 102 3.95 18.99 3.89
C ASP A 102 4.42 17.54 3.97
N TYR A 103 4.32 16.78 2.88
CA TYR A 103 4.64 15.36 2.85
C TYR A 103 5.70 15.04 1.81
N ALA A 104 6.55 14.08 2.15
CA ALA A 104 7.43 13.42 1.20
C ALA A 104 7.14 11.92 1.24
N VAL A 105 6.84 11.33 0.09
CA VAL A 105 6.46 9.93 -0.05
C VAL A 105 7.52 9.17 -0.84
N LEU A 106 8.32 8.38 -0.12
CA LEU A 106 9.16 7.34 -0.74
C LEU A 106 8.39 6.03 -0.75
N SER A 107 8.01 5.57 -1.95
CA SER A 107 7.25 4.35 -2.17
C SER A 107 8.13 3.30 -2.83
N ILE A 108 8.27 2.12 -2.22
CA ILE A 108 9.17 1.05 -2.71
C ILE A 108 8.32 -0.18 -3.01
N GLY A 109 8.33 -0.61 -4.28
CA GLY A 109 7.67 -1.83 -4.71
C GLY A 109 8.61 -3.03 -4.76
N VAL A 110 8.00 -4.21 -4.89
CA VAL A 110 8.70 -5.52 -4.86
C VAL A 110 8.96 -6.12 -6.24
N GLY A 111 8.64 -5.39 -7.32
CA GLY A 111 8.62 -5.94 -8.67
C GLY A 111 7.21 -5.97 -9.27
N ALA A 112 7.11 -5.81 -10.58
CA ALA A 112 5.87 -5.95 -11.33
C ALA A 112 6.17 -6.57 -12.69
N THR A 113 5.48 -7.64 -13.04
CA THR A 113 5.60 -8.25 -14.37
C THR A 113 4.36 -7.96 -15.20
N PHE A 114 4.58 -7.46 -16.41
CA PHE A 114 3.52 -7.22 -17.38
C PHE A 114 3.54 -8.33 -18.42
N ARG A 115 2.40 -9.04 -18.51
CA ARG A 115 2.19 -10.08 -19.50
C ARG A 115 0.91 -9.79 -20.24
N GLU A 116 1.04 -9.49 -21.52
CA GLU A 116 -0.10 -9.53 -22.41
C GLU A 116 -0.52 -11.00 -22.59
N GLN A 117 -1.77 -11.32 -22.26
CA GLN A 117 -2.30 -12.65 -22.54
C GLN A 117 -2.44 -12.80 -24.06
N ARG A 118 -1.86 -13.87 -24.60
CA ARG A 118 -2.09 -14.24 -25.99
C ARG A 118 -3.54 -14.68 -26.18
N VAL A 119 -4.07 -14.51 -27.39
CA VAL A 119 -5.45 -14.85 -27.75
C VAL A 119 -5.76 -16.32 -27.38
N GLU A 120 -4.84 -17.24 -27.63
CA GLU A 120 -5.04 -18.67 -27.34
C GLU A 120 -5.13 -18.95 -25.83
N ALA A 121 -4.50 -18.12 -25.00
CA ALA A 121 -4.58 -18.23 -23.54
C ALA A 121 -5.88 -17.59 -23.01
N ALA A 122 -6.45 -16.61 -23.71
CA ALA A 122 -7.74 -16.03 -23.38
C ALA A 122 -8.90 -16.96 -23.80
N GLU A 123 -8.75 -17.73 -24.87
CA GLU A 123 -9.77 -18.65 -25.39
C GLU A 123 -10.09 -19.81 -24.44
N VAL A 124 -9.15 -20.23 -23.58
CA VAL A 124 -9.33 -21.32 -22.60
C VAL A 124 -9.95 -20.87 -21.27
N ILE A 125 -10.21 -19.57 -21.14
CA ILE A 125 -10.77 -18.96 -19.94
C ILE A 125 -12.27 -18.77 -20.16
N HIS A 126 -13.10 -19.54 -19.46
CA HIS A 126 -14.55 -19.54 -19.67
C HIS A 126 -15.32 -18.92 -18.50
N SER A 127 -14.67 -18.71 -17.35
CA SER A 127 -15.27 -18.14 -16.14
C SER A 127 -14.24 -17.44 -15.25
N ALA A 128 -14.71 -16.59 -14.33
CA ALA A 128 -13.86 -15.97 -13.31
C ALA A 128 -13.24 -16.99 -12.33
N ALA A 129 -13.77 -18.22 -12.25
CA ALA A 129 -13.18 -19.30 -11.46
C ALA A 129 -11.90 -19.85 -12.11
N ASP A 130 -11.83 -19.85 -13.44
CA ASP A 130 -10.64 -20.27 -14.19
C ASP A 130 -9.48 -19.29 -13.96
N TRP A 131 -9.79 -18.00 -13.74
CA TRP A 131 -8.82 -16.97 -13.36
C TRP A 131 -8.23 -17.15 -11.95
N LEU A 132 -8.95 -17.83 -11.05
CA LEU A 132 -8.47 -18.16 -9.71
C LEU A 132 -7.55 -19.40 -9.72
N GLY A 133 -7.34 -20.02 -10.88
CA GLY A 133 -6.52 -21.22 -11.05
C GLY A 133 -7.19 -22.48 -10.49
N GLY A 134 -8.53 -22.49 -10.46
CA GLY A 134 -9.30 -23.61 -9.96
C GLY A 134 -9.62 -24.64 -11.05
N ASP A 135 -8.82 -25.70 -11.15
CA ASP A 135 -9.35 -26.98 -11.63
C ASP A 135 -10.29 -27.51 -10.54
N PHE A 136 -11.61 -27.36 -10.75
CA PHE A 136 -12.68 -27.70 -9.78
C PHE A 136 -12.60 -29.14 -9.23
N TRP A 137 -11.80 -30.03 -9.84
CA TRP A 137 -11.70 -31.45 -9.50
C TRP A 137 -10.35 -31.92 -8.96
N ARG A 138 -9.28 -31.11 -9.05
CA ARG A 138 -7.94 -31.53 -8.63
C ARG A 138 -7.22 -30.33 -8.06
N CYS A 139 -7.08 -30.28 -6.74
CA CYS A 139 -6.24 -29.34 -6.00
C CYS A 139 -4.75 -29.42 -6.43
N ARG A 140 -4.43 -29.10 -7.68
CA ARG A 140 -3.08 -28.99 -8.23
C ARG A 140 -2.86 -27.50 -8.48
N GLY A 141 -1.97 -26.92 -7.66
CA GLY A 141 -1.33 -25.61 -7.81
C GLY A 141 -2.19 -24.51 -8.45
N SER A 142 -2.77 -23.63 -7.63
CA SER A 142 -3.44 -22.42 -8.10
C SER A 142 -2.49 -21.59 -8.99
N LYS A 143 -2.67 -21.67 -10.30
CA LYS A 143 -2.02 -20.80 -11.30
C LYS A 143 -2.90 -19.58 -11.60
N GLY A 144 -3.60 -19.06 -10.59
CA GLY A 144 -4.57 -17.99 -10.78
C GLY A 144 -3.85 -16.69 -11.12
N ASN A 145 -4.08 -16.17 -12.33
CA ASN A 145 -3.53 -14.90 -12.84
C ASN A 145 -4.17 -13.67 -12.16
N ILE A 146 -5.32 -13.83 -11.52
CA ILE A 146 -6.10 -12.68 -11.02
C ILE A 146 -5.44 -11.99 -9.85
N ILE A 147 -4.80 -12.73 -8.93
CA ILE A 147 -4.12 -12.11 -7.79
C ILE A 147 -2.95 -11.29 -8.33
N ASP A 148 -2.06 -11.87 -9.15
CA ASP A 148 -0.93 -11.15 -9.73
C ASP A 148 -1.36 -9.94 -10.57
N SER A 149 -2.46 -10.07 -11.31
CA SER A 149 -3.05 -8.97 -12.09
C SER A 149 -3.58 -7.85 -11.19
N LEU A 150 -4.28 -8.18 -10.10
CA LEU A 150 -4.78 -7.20 -9.12
C LEU A 150 -3.63 -6.53 -8.37
N MET A 151 -2.61 -7.29 -7.99
CA MET A 151 -1.42 -6.79 -7.30
C MET A 151 -0.64 -5.80 -8.19
N THR A 152 -0.46 -6.14 -9.47
CA THR A 152 0.17 -5.26 -10.46
C THR A 152 -0.68 -4.03 -10.75
N SER A 153 -2.00 -4.21 -10.93
CA SER A 153 -2.94 -3.10 -11.16
C SER A 153 -2.96 -2.14 -9.97
N SER A 154 -2.96 -2.65 -8.75
CA SER A 154 -2.89 -1.85 -7.53
C SER A 154 -1.60 -1.02 -7.46
N SER A 155 -0.46 -1.60 -7.80
CA SER A 155 0.81 -0.88 -7.88
C SER A 155 0.76 0.27 -8.90
N THR A 156 0.25 0.00 -10.10
CA THR A 156 0.17 1.02 -11.17
C THR A 156 -0.82 2.12 -10.83
N LEU A 157 -2.01 1.78 -10.31
CA LEU A 157 -3.03 2.77 -9.95
C LEU A 157 -2.62 3.61 -8.75
N ALA A 158 -2.00 3.02 -7.73
CA ALA A 158 -1.48 3.78 -6.60
C ALA A 158 -0.39 4.76 -7.04
N HIS A 159 0.54 4.30 -7.91
CA HIS A 159 1.56 5.15 -8.48
C HIS A 159 0.97 6.31 -9.29
N PHE A 160 0.06 6.01 -10.23
CA PHE A 160 -0.60 7.02 -11.06
C PHE A 160 -1.33 8.07 -10.21
N ASN A 161 -2.13 7.64 -9.22
CA ASN A 161 -2.89 8.57 -8.40
C ASN A 161 -1.99 9.49 -7.55
N LEU A 162 -0.90 8.95 -6.98
CA LEU A 162 0.06 9.76 -6.23
C LEU A 162 0.83 10.71 -7.14
N ASP A 163 1.31 10.23 -8.29
CA ASP A 163 2.04 11.04 -9.26
C ASP A 163 1.20 12.22 -9.76
N VAL A 164 -0.07 11.96 -10.12
CA VAL A 164 -1.03 13.00 -10.54
C VAL A 164 -1.32 13.95 -9.38
N ALA A 165 -1.54 13.46 -8.17
CA ALA A 165 -1.86 14.31 -7.02
C ALA A 165 -0.71 15.27 -6.69
N PHE A 166 0.52 14.76 -6.54
CA PHE A 166 1.69 15.59 -6.27
C PHE A 166 2.03 16.54 -7.43
N SER A 167 1.84 16.09 -8.68
CA SER A 167 2.03 16.95 -9.86
C SER A 167 1.03 18.10 -9.92
N ASN A 168 -0.25 17.84 -9.63
CA ASN A 168 -1.30 18.85 -9.64
C ASN A 168 -1.12 19.90 -8.54
N GLU A 169 -0.56 19.52 -7.40
CA GLU A 169 -0.18 20.45 -6.30
C GLU A 169 1.18 21.14 -6.57
N GLY A 170 1.82 20.91 -7.71
CA GLY A 170 3.08 21.57 -8.08
C GLY A 170 4.30 21.08 -7.29
N VAL A 171 4.22 19.89 -6.69
CA VAL A 171 5.31 19.25 -5.94
C VAL A 171 5.61 17.80 -6.37
N PRO A 172 5.72 17.51 -7.68
CA PRO A 172 5.97 16.15 -8.17
C PRO A 172 7.21 15.50 -7.54
N GLN A 173 8.24 16.29 -7.24
CA GLN A 173 9.50 15.85 -6.63
C GLN A 173 9.38 15.33 -5.19
N GLN A 174 8.27 15.62 -4.50
CA GLN A 174 8.01 15.11 -3.15
C GLN A 174 7.43 13.67 -3.16
N TYR A 175 7.22 13.09 -4.34
CA TYR A 175 6.88 11.67 -4.49
C TYR A 175 7.96 10.94 -5.29
N LEU A 176 8.57 9.91 -4.68
CA LEU A 176 9.54 9.04 -5.35
C LEU A 176 9.05 7.59 -5.29
N ARG A 177 8.80 7.00 -6.47
CA ARG A 177 8.53 5.56 -6.61
C ARG A 177 9.79 4.82 -7.07
N VAL A 178 10.21 3.83 -6.28
CA VAL A 178 11.24 2.87 -6.64
C VAL A 178 10.55 1.55 -7.00
N GLN A 179 10.64 1.15 -8.26
CA GLN A 179 9.96 -0.03 -8.79
C GLN A 179 10.84 -0.69 -9.84
N CYS A 180 10.97 -2.02 -9.77
CA CYS A 180 11.43 -2.81 -10.90
C CYS A 180 10.21 -3.32 -11.68
N SER A 181 10.18 -3.04 -12.98
CA SER A 181 9.10 -3.50 -13.87
C SER A 181 9.71 -4.33 -14.99
N ALA A 182 9.09 -5.45 -15.32
CA ALA A 182 9.55 -6.36 -16.36
C ALA A 182 8.40 -6.69 -17.32
N ASP A 183 8.60 -6.42 -18.60
CA ASP A 183 7.68 -6.78 -19.66
C ASP A 183 8.24 -7.97 -20.45
N GLN A 184 7.37 -8.89 -20.86
CA GLN A 184 7.74 -10.01 -21.73
C GLN A 184 7.73 -9.62 -23.22
N TYR A 185 7.00 -8.57 -23.60
CA TYR A 185 6.80 -8.17 -24.97
C TYR A 185 8.05 -7.54 -25.58
N GLU A 186 8.48 -8.03 -26.75
CA GLU A 186 9.76 -7.63 -27.35
C GLU A 186 9.79 -6.17 -27.81
N GLY A 187 8.64 -5.59 -28.11
CA GLY A 187 8.51 -4.18 -28.49
C GLY A 187 8.32 -3.22 -27.31
N SER A 188 8.34 -3.71 -26.06
CA SER A 188 8.14 -2.88 -24.87
C SER A 188 9.44 -2.21 -24.44
N VAL A 189 9.35 -0.94 -24.03
CA VAL A 189 10.47 -0.20 -23.41
C VAL A 189 10.91 -0.84 -22.09
N GLY A 190 10.00 -1.58 -21.42
CA GLY A 190 10.27 -2.31 -20.19
C GLY A 190 10.66 -3.78 -20.39
N ARG A 191 11.01 -4.20 -21.62
CA ARG A 191 11.33 -5.61 -21.91
C ARG A 191 12.45 -6.12 -21.01
N ALA A 192 12.17 -7.18 -20.27
CA ALA A 192 13.16 -7.87 -19.45
C ALA A 192 13.64 -9.15 -20.13
N PRO A 193 14.93 -9.53 -19.98
CA PRO A 193 15.39 -10.85 -20.35
C PRO A 193 14.55 -11.95 -19.66
N PRO A 194 14.30 -13.11 -20.32
CA PRO A 194 13.49 -14.17 -19.75
C PRO A 194 13.86 -14.61 -18.32
N PRO A 195 15.16 -14.67 -17.93
CA PRO A 195 15.52 -14.98 -16.54
C PRO A 195 15.07 -13.93 -15.53
N VAL A 196 15.13 -12.64 -15.89
CA VAL A 196 14.71 -11.52 -15.03
C VAL A 196 13.19 -11.53 -14.90
N PHE A 197 12.48 -11.69 -16.02
CA PHE A 197 11.03 -11.83 -16.03
C PHE A 197 10.58 -13.00 -15.16
N ALA A 198 11.16 -14.19 -15.35
CA ALA A 198 10.83 -15.39 -14.59
C ALA A 198 11.12 -15.27 -13.08
N ALA A 199 12.15 -14.49 -12.70
CA ALA A 199 12.44 -14.23 -11.29
C ALA A 199 11.39 -13.31 -10.64
N LEU A 200 10.85 -12.35 -11.39
CA LEU A 200 9.86 -11.39 -10.90
C LEU A 200 8.41 -11.89 -11.00
N GLU A 201 8.13 -12.87 -11.86
CA GLU A 201 6.77 -13.36 -12.14
C GLU A 201 6.16 -14.11 -10.95
N ARG A 202 6.98 -14.72 -10.08
CA ARG A 202 6.50 -15.62 -9.02
C ARG A 202 6.94 -15.19 -7.64
N MET A 203 5.97 -14.82 -6.80
CA MET A 203 6.21 -14.50 -5.39
C MET A 203 6.56 -15.72 -4.52
N ASP A 204 6.28 -16.94 -5.00
CA ASP A 204 6.35 -18.18 -4.23
C ASP A 204 7.50 -19.12 -4.61
N ASP A 205 8.44 -18.66 -5.46
CA ASP A 205 9.56 -19.47 -5.95
C ASP A 205 10.88 -19.14 -5.22
N PRO A 206 11.23 -19.88 -4.15
CA PRO A 206 12.47 -19.64 -3.41
C PRO A 206 13.73 -19.95 -4.23
N SER A 207 13.63 -20.68 -5.35
CA SER A 207 14.78 -20.97 -6.21
C SER A 207 15.30 -19.72 -6.92
N ARG A 208 14.50 -18.64 -6.97
CA ARG A 208 14.81 -17.37 -7.63
C ARG A 208 15.42 -16.30 -6.72
N ILE A 209 15.64 -16.59 -5.43
CA ILE A 209 16.16 -15.61 -4.47
C ILE A 209 17.48 -14.97 -4.93
N GLU A 210 18.41 -15.76 -5.49
CA GLU A 210 19.69 -15.21 -5.98
C GLU A 210 19.53 -14.31 -7.21
N ASP A 211 18.55 -14.60 -8.07
CA ASP A 211 18.22 -13.74 -9.21
C ASP A 211 17.55 -12.44 -8.72
N LEU A 212 16.63 -12.55 -7.76
CA LEU A 212 15.98 -11.41 -7.11
C LEU A 212 16.98 -10.49 -6.39
N LYS A 213 18.00 -11.04 -5.73
CA LYS A 213 19.08 -10.26 -5.12
C LYS A 213 19.82 -9.42 -6.16
N LYS A 214 20.22 -10.02 -7.29
CA LYS A 214 20.89 -9.30 -8.38
C LYS A 214 20.02 -8.18 -8.95
N ILE A 215 18.73 -8.44 -9.11
CA ILE A 215 17.76 -7.42 -9.56
C ILE A 215 17.65 -6.29 -8.52
N GLY A 216 17.59 -6.64 -7.23
CA GLY A 216 17.57 -5.70 -6.12
C GLY A 216 18.82 -4.82 -6.08
N ASP A 217 20.01 -5.41 -6.21
CA ASP A 217 21.29 -4.71 -6.24
C ASP A 217 21.38 -3.74 -7.43
N ALA A 218 20.97 -4.19 -8.63
CA ALA A 218 20.94 -3.35 -9.82
C ALA A 218 19.92 -2.20 -9.68
N THR A 219 18.74 -2.46 -9.11
CA THR A 219 17.73 -1.44 -8.83
C THR A 219 18.26 -0.43 -7.81
N ALA A 220 18.91 -0.90 -6.75
CA ALA A 220 19.50 -0.05 -5.74
C ALA A 220 20.63 0.81 -6.33
N GLU A 221 21.49 0.26 -7.20
CA GLU A 221 22.54 1.04 -7.87
C GLU A 221 21.96 2.18 -8.71
N LEU A 222 20.90 1.90 -9.47
CA LEU A 222 20.21 2.89 -10.31
C LEU A 222 19.55 4.00 -9.47
N TYR A 223 18.81 3.63 -8.42
CA TYR A 223 18.01 4.57 -7.64
C TYR A 223 18.74 5.21 -6.47
N ARG A 224 19.89 4.67 -6.02
CA ARG A 224 20.61 5.18 -4.83
C ARG A 224 20.89 6.69 -4.89
N PRO A 225 21.36 7.29 -6.00
CA PRO A 225 21.55 8.73 -6.06
C PRO A 225 20.25 9.51 -5.90
N LEU A 226 19.16 9.04 -6.51
CA LEU A 226 17.84 9.66 -6.43
C LEU A 226 17.25 9.57 -5.02
N ILE A 227 17.33 8.40 -4.38
CA ILE A 227 16.89 8.20 -2.99
C ILE A 227 17.70 9.09 -2.04
N ALA A 228 19.02 9.16 -2.22
CA ALA A 228 19.88 9.99 -1.38
C ALA A 228 19.53 11.48 -1.51
N ALA A 229 19.32 11.97 -2.75
CA ALA A 229 18.85 13.34 -2.99
C ALA A 229 17.48 13.58 -2.36
N PHE A 230 16.52 12.67 -2.57
CA PHE A 230 15.18 12.77 -2.01
C PHE A 230 15.18 12.86 -0.48
N ILE A 231 15.92 11.99 0.21
CA ILE A 231 16.03 12.01 1.68
C ILE A 231 16.64 13.34 2.13
N LYS A 232 17.72 13.79 1.48
CA LYS A 232 18.40 15.03 1.83
C LYS A 232 17.49 16.24 1.66
N ASP A 233 16.77 16.31 0.55
CA ASP A 233 16.05 17.52 0.14
C ASP A 233 14.65 17.61 0.80
N TYR A 234 14.05 16.49 1.21
CA TYR A 234 12.66 16.48 1.70
C TYR A 234 12.43 15.81 3.06
N LEU A 235 13.37 15.01 3.57
CA LEU A 235 13.20 14.34 4.87
C LEU A 235 14.14 14.85 5.96
N LEU A 236 15.24 15.50 5.59
CA LEU A 236 16.25 16.03 6.51
C LEU A 236 16.39 17.56 6.46
N ALA A 237 15.65 18.23 5.58
CA ALA A 237 15.61 19.69 5.47
C ALA A 237 14.75 20.29 6.59
#